data_AF-A0A535K453-F1
#
_entry.id   AF-A0A535K453-F1
#
_cell.length_a   1.000
_cell.length_b   1.000
_cell.length_c   1.000
_cell.angle_alpha   90.00
_cell.angle_beta   90.00
_cell.angle_gamma   90.00
#
_symmetry.space_group_name_H-M   'P 1'
#
loop_
_entity.id
_entity.type
_entity.pdbx_description
1 polymer ?
#
loop_
_entity_poly.entity_id
_entity_poly.type
_entity_poly.pdbx_seq_one_letter_code
_entity_poly.pdbx_strand_id
1 'polypeptide(L)'
;MGALLAKSMDEGAIGLASGLIYPPSAFGTTDELAALCEVVRDKGGLYASHIRNESTKLLDAVEENLEIARRARVRVELSHHKASGPKNWGKVRESTAL
;
A
#
# COMPACT_ATOMS: atom_id res chain seq x y z
N MET A 1 11.18 -12.64 -1.33
CA MET A 1 11.29 -11.25 -0.82
C MET A 1 11.19 -11.15 0.70
N GLY A 2 10.30 -11.89 1.39
CA GLY A 2 10.11 -11.78 2.85
C GLY A 2 11.38 -11.87 3.71
N ALA A 3 12.30 -12.80 3.42
CA ALA A 3 13.56 -12.93 4.17
C ALA A 3 14.47 -11.70 4.05
N LEU A 4 14.52 -11.07 2.86
CA LEU A 4 15.29 -9.84 2.64
C LEU A 4 14.66 -8.67 3.41
N LEU A 5 13.33 -8.55 3.36
CA LEU A 5 12.61 -7.54 4.11
C LEU A 5 12.81 -7.68 5.63
N ALA A 6 12.68 -8.90 6.17
CA ALA A 6 12.90 -9.17 7.58
C ALA A 6 14.32 -8.74 8.01
N LYS A 7 15.33 -9.10 7.21
CA LYS A 7 16.71 -8.70 7.45
C LYS A 7 16.88 -7.17 7.44
N SER A 8 16.32 -6.47 6.45
CA SER A 8 16.43 -5.00 6.38
C SER A 8 15.77 -4.31 7.58
N MET A 9 14.66 -4.85 8.09
CA MET A 9 14.03 -4.32 9.30
C MET A 9 14.85 -4.62 10.57
N ASP A 10 15.49 -5.79 10.65
CA ASP A 10 16.45 -6.10 11.72
C ASP A 10 17.68 -5.17 11.68
N GLU A 11 18.05 -4.68 10.50
CA GLU A 11 19.12 -3.70 10.28
C GLU A 11 18.67 -2.24 10.54
N GLY A 12 17.40 -2.02 10.91
CA GLY A 12 16.89 -0.71 11.34
C GLY A 12 15.89 -0.05 10.38
N ALA A 13 15.47 -0.71 9.30
CA ALA A 13 14.38 -0.20 8.47
C ALA A 13 13.06 -0.17 9.27
N ILE A 14 12.32 0.93 9.15
CA ILE A 14 11.08 1.16 9.92
C ILE A 14 9.82 0.57 9.26
N GLY A 15 9.94 -0.03 8.08
CA GLY A 15 8.79 -0.50 7.31
C GLY A 15 9.12 -0.88 5.86
N LEU A 16 8.07 -1.03 5.07
CA LEU A 16 8.11 -1.32 3.63
C LEU A 16 7.37 -0.20 2.89
N ALA A 17 7.89 0.20 1.72
CA ALA A 17 7.17 1.07 0.80
C ALA A 17 6.96 0.36 -0.55
N SER A 18 5.83 0.64 -1.22
CA SER A 18 5.55 0.16 -2.58
C SER A 18 5.19 1.30 -3.54
N GLY A 19 5.47 1.08 -4.83
CA GLY A 19 5.11 1.97 -5.92
C GLY A 19 4.24 1.27 -6.96
N LEU A 20 3.00 0.94 -6.61
CA LEU A 20 2.15 0.03 -7.39
C LEU A 20 1.70 0.59 -8.75
N ILE A 21 1.83 1.89 -8.97
CA ILE A 21 1.59 2.50 -10.29
C ILE A 21 2.74 2.26 -11.28
N TYR A 22 3.94 1.88 -10.79
CA TYR A 22 5.15 1.76 -11.59
C TYR A 22 5.56 0.29 -11.80
N PRO A 23 6.03 -0.10 -13.00
CA PRO A 23 6.81 -1.32 -13.15
C PRO A 23 8.09 -1.26 -12.29
N PRO A 24 8.54 -2.39 -11.70
CA PRO A 24 7.92 -3.72 -11.78
C PRO A 24 6.78 -3.94 -10.76
N SER A 25 6.63 -3.08 -9.75
CA SER A 25 5.65 -3.25 -8.66
C SER A 25 4.19 -3.30 -9.12
N ALA A 26 3.87 -2.73 -10.30
CA ALA A 26 2.56 -2.81 -10.92
C ALA A 26 2.08 -4.26 -11.20
N PHE A 27 2.99 -5.22 -11.28
CA PHE A 27 2.67 -6.65 -11.43
C PHE A 27 2.45 -7.38 -10.10
N GLY A 28 2.80 -6.76 -8.97
CA GLY A 28 2.62 -7.35 -7.64
C GLY A 28 1.15 -7.53 -7.30
N THR A 29 0.80 -8.68 -6.72
CA THR A 29 -0.58 -9.01 -6.33
C THR A 29 -0.90 -8.56 -4.91
N THR A 30 -2.18 -8.39 -4.61
CA THR A 30 -2.65 -8.12 -3.24
C THR A 30 -2.19 -9.22 -2.26
N ASP A 31 -2.16 -10.48 -2.70
CA ASP A 31 -1.70 -11.62 -1.88
C ASP A 31 -0.19 -11.54 -1.57
N GLU A 32 0.62 -11.17 -2.56
CA GLU A 32 2.06 -10.97 -2.37
C GLU A 32 2.32 -9.83 -1.38
N LEU A 33 1.61 -8.71 -1.54
CA LEU A 33 1.74 -7.54 -0.67
C LEU A 33 1.28 -7.86 0.76
N ALA A 34 0.18 -8.58 0.93
CA ALA A 34 -0.29 -9.03 2.24
C ALA A 34 0.76 -9.90 2.94
N ALA A 35 1.34 -10.89 2.24
CA ALA A 35 2.38 -11.75 2.79
C ALA A 35 3.64 -10.97 3.22
N LEU A 36 4.05 -9.94 2.46
CA LEU A 36 5.15 -9.06 2.87
C LEU A 36 4.78 -8.18 4.06
N CYS A 37 3.54 -7.70 4.10
CA CYS A 37 3.04 -6.87 5.19
C CYS A 37 2.92 -7.62 6.52
N GLU A 38 2.72 -8.94 6.51
CA GLU A 38 2.80 -9.77 7.72
C GLU A 38 4.19 -9.69 8.35
N VAL A 39 5.26 -9.72 7.53
CA VAL A 39 6.64 -9.52 8.02
C VAL A 39 6.79 -8.11 8.61
N VAL A 40 6.25 -7.09 7.95
CA VAL A 40 6.29 -5.71 8.47
C VAL A 40 5.59 -5.60 9.82
N ARG A 41 4.41 -6.22 9.97
CA ARG A 41 3.69 -6.28 11.25
C ARG A 41 4.53 -6.95 12.31
N ASP A 42 5.10 -8.12 12.04
CA ASP A 42 5.85 -8.90 13.02
C ASP A 42 7.11 -8.16 13.50
N LYS A 43 7.63 -7.25 12.66
CA LYS A 43 8.75 -6.34 12.99
C LYS A 43 8.28 -4.98 13.56
N GLY A 44 6.98 -4.76 13.76
CA GLY A 44 6.42 -3.53 14.33
C GLY A 44 6.43 -2.31 13.40
N GLY A 45 6.61 -2.51 12.10
CA GLY A 45 6.76 -1.43 11.12
C GLY A 45 5.45 -0.80 10.60
N LEU A 46 5.59 -0.09 9.49
CA LEU A 46 4.53 0.55 8.71
C LEU A 46 4.64 0.11 7.24
N TYR A 47 3.50 -0.09 6.57
CA TYR A 47 3.46 -0.23 5.11
C TYR A 47 3.01 1.08 4.46
N ALA A 48 3.88 1.69 3.65
CA ALA A 48 3.57 2.88 2.86
C ALA A 48 3.31 2.50 1.39
N SER A 49 2.34 3.12 0.73
CA SER A 49 2.05 2.82 -0.68
C SER A 49 1.76 4.06 -1.50
N HIS A 50 2.51 4.21 -2.61
CA HIS A 50 1.99 4.87 -3.80
C HIS A 50 1.08 3.88 -4.51
N ILE A 51 -0.22 4.06 -4.28
CA ILE A 51 -1.27 3.14 -4.69
C ILE A 51 -1.37 2.97 -6.20
N ARG A 52 -1.96 1.83 -6.62
CA ARG A 52 -1.97 1.35 -8.01
C ARG A 52 -2.62 2.31 -9.00
N ASN A 53 -3.57 3.10 -8.55
CA ASN A 53 -4.23 4.10 -9.38
C ASN A 53 -4.70 5.29 -8.54
N GLU A 54 -4.38 6.49 -9.00
CA GLU A 54 -4.79 7.73 -8.35
C GLU A 54 -5.79 8.53 -9.20
N SER A 55 -6.43 7.89 -10.19
CA SER A 55 -7.35 8.52 -11.14
C SER A 55 -8.69 7.79 -11.19
N THR A 56 -9.03 7.15 -12.31
CA THR A 56 -10.35 6.53 -12.52
C THR A 56 -10.65 5.42 -11.51
N LYS A 57 -9.63 4.68 -11.08
CA LYS A 57 -9.73 3.56 -10.13
C LYS A 57 -9.19 3.88 -8.74
N LEU A 58 -9.30 5.14 -8.30
CA LEU A 58 -8.83 5.57 -6.97
C LEU A 58 -9.47 4.73 -5.84
N LEU A 59 -10.79 4.54 -5.87
CA LEU A 59 -11.49 3.80 -4.80
C LEU A 59 -11.03 2.34 -4.72
N ASP A 60 -10.91 1.66 -5.88
CA ASP A 60 -10.40 0.29 -5.93
C ASP A 60 -8.98 0.17 -5.38
N ALA A 61 -8.10 1.14 -5.68
CA ALA A 61 -6.72 1.14 -5.22
C ALA A 61 -6.58 1.45 -3.72
N VAL A 62 -7.48 2.26 -3.16
CA VAL A 62 -7.59 2.48 -1.72
C VAL A 62 -8.11 1.23 -1.03
N GLU A 63 -9.18 0.62 -1.55
CA GLU A 63 -9.74 -0.62 -1.01
C GLU A 63 -8.72 -1.77 -1.04
N GLU A 64 -7.91 -1.87 -2.10
CA GLU A 64 -6.79 -2.83 -2.16
C GLU A 64 -5.84 -2.67 -0.97
N ASN A 65 -5.47 -1.44 -0.60
CA ASN A 65 -4.56 -1.18 0.52
C ASN A 65 -5.24 -1.40 1.88
N LEU A 66 -6.53 -1.08 2.01
CA LEU A 66 -7.31 -1.43 3.20
C LEU A 66 -7.43 -2.94 3.38
N GLU A 67 -7.62 -3.68 2.29
CA GLU A 67 -7.67 -5.15 2.30
C GLU A 67 -6.32 -5.74 2.72
N ILE A 68 -5.19 -5.24 2.18
CA ILE A 68 -3.85 -5.62 2.63
C ILE A 68 -3.69 -5.35 4.13
N ALA A 69 -4.10 -4.17 4.60
CA ALA A 69 -4.03 -3.80 6.01
C ALA A 69 -4.86 -4.74 6.90
N ARG A 70 -6.09 -5.10 6.48
CA ARG A 70 -6.96 -6.01 7.22
C ARG A 70 -6.40 -7.42 7.28
N ARG A 71 -5.93 -7.97 6.13
CA ARG A 71 -5.35 -9.32 6.05
C ARG A 71 -4.09 -9.44 6.88
N ALA A 72 -3.13 -8.54 6.65
CA ALA A 72 -1.83 -8.58 7.32
C ALA A 72 -1.87 -8.01 8.75
N ARG A 73 -2.95 -7.31 9.15
CA ARG A 73 -3.05 -6.56 10.42
C ARG A 73 -1.88 -5.59 10.60
N VAL A 74 -1.50 -4.90 9.52
CA VAL A 74 -0.41 -3.91 9.50
C VAL A 74 -0.96 -2.50 9.48
N ARG A 75 -0.21 -1.53 10.01
CA ARG A 75 -0.50 -0.12 9.81
C ARG A 75 -0.18 0.26 8.35
N VAL A 76 -1.06 1.03 7.73
CA VAL A 76 -0.92 1.52 6.35
C VAL A 76 -0.85 3.04 6.28
N GLU A 77 0.01 3.55 5.40
CA GLU A 77 0.08 4.94 4.98
C GLU A 77 -0.13 5.03 3.46
N LEU A 78 -1.12 5.81 3.04
CA LEU A 78 -1.35 6.09 1.62
C LEU A 78 -0.57 7.33 1.23
N SER A 79 0.56 7.14 0.55
CA SER A 79 1.45 8.23 0.18
C SER A 79 0.75 9.21 -0.74
N HIS A 80 0.91 10.51 -0.44
CA HIS A 80 0.44 11.65 -1.25
C HIS A 80 -0.97 11.47 -1.86
N HIS A 81 -1.93 11.02 -1.04
CA HIS A 81 -3.30 10.71 -1.43
C HIS A 81 -3.95 11.83 -2.25
N LYS A 82 -4.45 11.50 -3.46
CA LYS A 82 -4.97 12.48 -4.42
C LYS A 82 -5.97 11.85 -5.40
N ALA A 83 -6.78 12.69 -6.04
CA ALA A 83 -7.59 12.31 -7.20
C ALA A 83 -7.15 13.08 -8.45
N SER A 84 -6.45 12.39 -9.34
CA SER A 84 -5.80 12.91 -10.54
C SER A 84 -6.76 13.01 -11.72
N GLY A 85 -6.78 14.19 -12.35
CA GLY A 85 -7.59 14.48 -13.54
C GLY A 85 -8.99 15.02 -13.20
N PRO A 86 -9.52 16.00 -13.96
CA PRO A 86 -10.79 16.68 -13.64
C PRO A 86 -11.99 15.73 -13.44
N LYS A 87 -12.03 14.61 -14.18
CA LYS A 87 -13.10 13.60 -14.07
C LYS A 87 -13.14 12.86 -12.73
N ASN A 88 -12.08 12.97 -11.92
CA ASN A 88 -11.95 12.26 -10.64
C ASN A 88 -12.02 13.20 -9.43
N TRP A 89 -12.10 14.52 -9.64
CA TRP A 89 -12.23 15.47 -8.55
C TRP A 89 -13.48 15.18 -7.72
N GLY A 90 -13.35 15.25 -6.40
CA GLY A 90 -14.38 14.80 -5.45
C GLY A 90 -14.11 13.43 -4.84
N LYS A 91 -13.47 12.50 -5.59
CA LYS A 91 -13.23 11.12 -5.12
C LYS A 91 -12.31 11.01 -3.90
N VAL A 92 -11.51 12.03 -3.58
CA VAL A 92 -10.77 12.06 -2.30
C VAL A 92 -11.75 12.00 -1.12
N ARG A 93 -12.87 12.72 -1.18
CA ARG A 93 -13.89 12.67 -0.11
C ARG A 93 -14.51 11.28 0.03
N GLU A 94 -14.80 10.64 -1.11
CA GLU A 94 -15.35 9.29 -1.15
C GLU A 94 -14.36 8.26 -0.58
N SER A 95 -13.09 8.29 -1.02
CA SER A 95 -12.06 7.37 -0.53
C SER A 95 -11.75 7.50 0.95
N THR A 96 -11.81 8.71 1.53
CA THR A 96 -11.57 8.91 2.97
C THR A 96 -12.72 8.44 3.86
N ALA A 97 -13.85 8.05 3.27
CA ALA A 97 -15.02 7.53 4.00
C ALA A 97 -15.10 5.99 3.99
N LEU A 98 -14.15 5.31 3.35
CA LEU A 98 -13.97 3.85 3.39
C LEU A 98 -13.36 3.42 4.74
#